data_AF-A0A9E3M917-F1
#
_entry.id   AF-A0A9E3M917-F1
#
_cell.length_a   1.000
_cell.length_b   1.000
_cell.length_c   1.000
_cell.angle_alpha   90.00
_cell.angle_beta   90.00
_cell.angle_gamma   90.00
#
_symmetry.space_group_name_H-M   'P 1'
#
loop_
_entity.id
_entity.type
_entity.pdbx_description
1 polymer ?
#
loop_
_entity_poly.entity_id
_entity_poly.type
_entity_poly.pdbx_seq_one_letter_code
_entity_poly.pdbx_strand_id
1 'polypeptide(L)'
;MRTKTICIGLCLLFAFVFGLQTTEAQRERTEIKSSETEFSSAADRAKPLLNAEFIFQPSVFSEIKSRNRRQKERFPSCNFVNPDRARQLLGDYEIDVTFYNKDYQVVDEPTTPGRYGAVVKIKAQDGRVYTRFRTLYKTPKRQQLWGVQIQGELELPAGYGMDEQTWHNQRKSVNDYIASAVGRDIKRSHDFAVLLTGMNEISPQQGPVSQLQSAVTKDRQWWLTLKRKLNGNKERFSRKIVAPVAVDGLDTPVLRNGTEKEAGMKPGTVEKIHLEILRFAQNDRG
;
A
#
# COMPACT_ATOMS: atom_id res chain seq x y z
N MET A 1 -21.42 58.16 15.68
CA MET A 1 -22.74 57.48 15.72
C MET A 1 -22.69 56.22 14.87
N ARG A 2 -23.44 55.20 15.29
CA ARG A 2 -23.32 53.77 14.97
C ARG A 2 -23.81 53.38 13.57
N THR A 3 -23.11 52.44 12.93
CA THR A 3 -23.71 51.44 12.03
C THR A 3 -22.89 50.14 12.11
N LYS A 4 -23.37 49.20 12.94
CA LYS A 4 -22.97 47.79 12.95
C LYS A 4 -24.21 46.98 13.27
N THR A 5 -24.92 46.48 12.26
CA THR A 5 -25.80 45.31 12.39
C THR A 5 -26.08 44.83 10.97
N ILE A 6 -25.68 43.59 10.65
CA ILE A 6 -26.11 42.69 9.57
C ILE A 6 -24.89 41.78 9.31
N CYS A 7 -24.78 40.69 10.07
CA CYS A 7 -23.90 39.56 9.75
C CYS A 7 -24.27 38.27 10.52
N ILE A 8 -25.19 38.32 11.48
CA ILE A 8 -25.51 37.16 12.32
C ILE A 8 -26.58 36.25 11.68
N GLY A 9 -27.38 36.75 10.73
CA GLY A 9 -28.49 36.00 10.12
C GLY A 9 -28.07 34.89 9.14
N LEU A 10 -26.93 35.01 8.47
CA LEU A 10 -26.54 34.07 7.39
C LEU A 10 -25.78 32.83 7.90
N CYS A 11 -25.14 32.91 9.08
CA CYS A 11 -24.44 31.76 9.67
C CYS A 11 -25.38 30.71 10.29
N LEU A 12 -26.58 31.11 10.73
CA LEU A 12 -27.52 30.18 11.36
C LEU A 12 -28.31 29.35 10.35
N LEU A 13 -28.54 29.85 9.13
CA LEU A 13 -29.22 29.07 8.08
C LEU A 13 -28.32 27.97 7.49
N PHE A 14 -27.01 28.18 7.38
CA PHE A 14 -26.08 27.15 6.89
C PHE A 14 -25.89 25.98 7.87
N ALA A 15 -25.95 26.24 9.18
CA ALA A 15 -25.86 25.20 10.21
C ALA A 15 -27.11 24.30 10.25
N PHE A 16 -28.29 24.84 9.92
CA PHE A 16 -29.54 24.08 9.97
C PHE A 16 -29.71 23.14 8.77
N VAL A 17 -29.25 23.54 7.58
CA VAL A 17 -29.34 22.70 6.37
C VAL A 17 -28.30 21.57 6.37
N PHE A 18 -27.09 21.78 6.91
CA PHE A 18 -26.09 20.71 7.08
C PHE A 18 -26.35 19.80 8.29
N GLY A 19 -27.04 20.30 9.33
CA GLY A 19 -27.41 19.51 10.51
C GLY A 19 -28.56 18.53 10.29
N LEU A 20 -29.45 18.79 9.32
CA LEU A 20 -30.58 17.92 9.01
C LEU A 20 -30.26 16.82 7.98
N GLN A 21 -29.30 17.03 7.07
CA GLN A 21 -28.87 15.97 6.13
C GLN A 21 -27.97 14.91 6.77
N THR A 22 -27.33 15.22 7.90
CA THR A 22 -26.42 14.28 8.57
C THR A 22 -27.13 13.24 9.43
N THR A 23 -28.36 13.50 9.87
CA THR A 23 -29.13 12.57 10.73
C THR A 23 -29.88 11.52 9.92
N GLU A 24 -30.37 11.83 8.71
CA GLU A 24 -31.00 10.84 7.82
C GLU A 24 -29.98 9.91 7.16
N ALA A 25 -28.83 10.43 6.72
CA ALA A 25 -27.73 9.60 6.19
C ALA A 25 -27.08 8.71 7.28
N GLN A 26 -27.16 9.11 8.55
CA GLN A 26 -26.78 8.25 9.68
C GLN A 26 -27.87 7.24 10.04
N ARG A 27 -29.16 7.57 9.90
CA ARG A 27 -30.26 6.61 10.08
C ARG A 27 -30.27 5.51 9.02
N GLU A 28 -30.10 5.84 7.74
CA GLU A 28 -29.97 4.83 6.68
C GLU A 28 -28.71 3.96 6.81
N ARG A 29 -27.61 4.50 7.37
CA ARG A 29 -26.42 3.69 7.70
C ARG A 29 -26.59 2.79 8.92
N THR A 30 -27.55 3.06 9.79
CA THR A 30 -27.81 2.24 10.98
C THR A 30 -28.82 1.11 10.67
N GLU A 31 -29.54 1.21 9.56
CA GLU A 31 -30.54 0.22 9.11
C GLU A 31 -30.08 -0.65 7.93
N ILE A 32 -28.78 -0.62 7.58
CA ILE A 32 -28.16 -1.79 6.94
C ILE A 32 -28.07 -2.84 8.04
N LYS A 33 -29.15 -3.63 8.15
CA LYS A 33 -29.24 -4.89 8.87
C LYS A 33 -27.85 -5.51 8.97
N SER A 34 -27.39 -5.68 10.19
CA SER A 34 -26.54 -6.78 10.59
C SER A 34 -27.19 -8.07 10.12
N SER A 35 -27.06 -8.40 8.82
CA SER A 35 -27.13 -9.78 8.41
C SER A 35 -25.92 -10.40 9.05
N GLU A 36 -26.16 -11.09 10.17
CA GLU A 36 -25.24 -12.09 10.70
C GLU A 36 -24.93 -13.03 9.55
N THR A 37 -23.86 -12.71 8.82
CA THR A 37 -23.30 -13.63 7.86
C THR A 37 -22.55 -14.62 8.72
N GLU A 38 -23.28 -15.62 9.23
CA GLU A 38 -22.65 -16.80 9.81
C GLU A 38 -21.84 -17.44 8.69
N PHE A 39 -20.52 -17.30 8.78
CA PHE A 39 -19.65 -17.96 7.82
C PHE A 39 -19.60 -19.44 8.18
N SER A 40 -20.30 -20.26 7.39
CA SER A 40 -20.44 -21.70 7.67
C SER A 40 -19.12 -22.46 7.51
N SER A 41 -18.14 -21.90 6.76
CA SER A 41 -16.85 -22.56 6.56
C SER A 41 -15.62 -21.64 6.62
N ALA A 42 -14.49 -22.33 6.79
CA ALA A 42 -13.14 -21.86 6.52
C ALA A 42 -12.96 -21.04 5.24
N ALA A 43 -13.50 -21.58 4.14
CA ALA A 43 -13.28 -21.07 2.80
C ALA A 43 -14.06 -19.77 2.61
N ASP A 44 -15.25 -19.69 3.18
CA ASP A 44 -16.13 -18.52 3.09
C ASP A 44 -15.54 -17.30 3.82
N ARG A 45 -14.72 -17.54 4.86
CA ARG A 45 -14.02 -16.50 5.62
C ARG A 45 -12.73 -16.01 4.97
N ALA A 46 -12.11 -16.82 4.11
CA ALA A 46 -10.77 -16.55 3.61
C ALA A 46 -10.71 -15.23 2.83
N LYS A 47 -11.65 -15.00 1.90
CA LYS A 47 -11.68 -13.78 1.06
C LYS A 47 -11.98 -12.52 1.89
N PRO A 48 -13.03 -12.47 2.75
CA PRO A 48 -13.24 -11.34 3.65
C PRO A 48 -12.04 -11.03 4.53
N LEU A 49 -11.38 -12.06 5.07
CA LEU A 49 -10.22 -11.90 5.95
C LEU A 49 -8.98 -11.39 5.21
N LEU A 50 -8.77 -11.81 3.96
CA LEU A 50 -7.71 -11.28 3.10
C LEU A 50 -7.90 -9.79 2.81
N ASN A 51 -9.15 -9.37 2.65
CA ASN A 51 -9.52 -7.96 2.41
C ASN A 51 -9.65 -7.13 3.69
N ALA A 52 -9.69 -7.76 4.86
CA ALA A 52 -9.76 -7.06 6.13
C ALA A 52 -8.47 -6.24 6.35
N GLU A 53 -8.64 -4.93 6.51
CA GLU A 53 -7.53 -4.02 6.65
C GLU A 53 -6.86 -4.21 8.02
N PHE A 54 -5.55 -4.49 7.99
CA PHE A 54 -4.71 -4.69 9.17
C PHE A 54 -3.54 -3.71 9.11
N ILE A 55 -3.40 -2.88 10.13
CA ILE A 55 -2.48 -1.74 10.14
C ILE A 55 -1.66 -1.67 11.42
N PHE A 56 -0.48 -1.07 11.30
CA PHE A 56 0.27 -0.55 12.44
C PHE A 56 -0.11 0.92 12.64
N GLN A 57 -0.19 1.36 13.88
CA GLN A 57 -0.53 2.74 14.22
C GLN A 57 0.58 3.37 15.08
N PRO A 58 1.50 4.15 14.48
CA PRO A 58 1.62 4.47 13.05
C PRO A 58 2.48 3.46 12.24
N SER A 59 2.29 3.40 10.92
CA SER A 59 3.15 2.62 10.00
C SER A 59 4.50 3.29 9.75
N VAL A 60 4.54 4.62 9.81
CA VAL A 60 5.75 5.44 9.79
C VAL A 60 5.91 6.11 11.15
N PHE A 61 7.00 5.81 11.85
CA PHE A 61 7.19 6.21 13.24
C PHE A 61 8.55 6.89 13.46
N SER A 62 8.72 7.44 14.64
CA SER A 62 9.97 8.03 15.13
C SER A 62 10.14 7.62 16.59
N GLU A 63 11.24 8.02 17.23
CA GLU A 63 11.40 7.85 18.68
C GLU A 63 10.14 8.29 19.42
N ILE A 64 9.43 7.34 20.03
CA ILE A 64 8.38 7.63 20.99
C ILE A 64 9.12 7.96 22.28
N LYS A 65 9.52 9.22 22.45
CA LYS A 65 10.04 9.68 23.74
C LYS A 65 8.92 9.57 24.75
N SER A 66 8.96 8.51 25.55
CA SER A 66 8.24 8.48 26.80
C SER A 66 8.64 9.70 27.62
N ARG A 67 7.69 10.27 28.38
CA ARG A 67 7.98 11.32 29.36
C ARG A 67 9.10 10.88 30.34
N ASN A 68 9.32 9.57 30.49
CA ASN A 68 10.49 9.01 31.15
C ASN A 68 11.61 8.69 30.14
N ARG A 69 12.75 9.39 30.22
CA ARG A 69 13.98 9.12 29.43
C ARG A 69 14.55 7.69 29.60
N ARG A 70 14.02 6.91 30.54
CA ARG A 70 14.41 5.51 30.79
C ARG A 70 13.56 4.47 30.04
N GLN A 71 12.48 4.87 29.37
CA GLN A 71 11.65 3.91 28.64
C GLN A 71 12.29 3.59 27.29
N LYS A 72 12.62 2.32 27.10
CA LYS A 72 13.09 1.74 25.83
C LYS A 72 12.14 2.09 24.69
N GLU A 73 12.70 2.33 23.51
CA GLU A 73 11.90 2.50 22.29
C GLU A 73 11.07 1.25 22.02
N ARG A 74 9.86 1.44 21.48
CA ARG A 74 8.94 0.34 21.19
C ARG A 74 8.40 0.46 19.79
N PHE A 75 8.14 -0.69 19.18
CA PHE A 75 7.40 -0.77 17.94
C PHE A 75 5.96 -0.26 18.12
N PRO A 76 5.37 0.33 17.07
CA PRO A 76 3.95 0.65 17.06
C PRO A 76 3.07 -0.58 17.30
N SER A 77 1.93 -0.38 17.95
CA SER A 77 0.91 -1.43 18.05
C SER A 77 0.24 -1.68 16.70
N CYS A 78 -0.28 -2.88 16.50
CA CYS A 78 -1.05 -3.23 15.31
C CYS A 78 -2.38 -3.90 15.66
N ASN A 79 -3.38 -3.68 14.82
CA ASN A 79 -4.65 -4.38 14.87
C ASN A 79 -5.39 -4.27 13.52
N PHE A 80 -6.52 -4.97 13.39
CA PHE A 80 -7.50 -4.69 12.36
C PHE A 80 -8.09 -3.29 12.52
N VAL A 81 -8.36 -2.61 11.41
CA VAL A 81 -9.03 -1.30 11.41
C VAL A 81 -10.43 -1.40 12.03
N ASN A 82 -11.11 -2.52 11.81
CA ASN A 82 -12.39 -2.84 12.44
C ASN A 82 -12.23 -4.14 13.26
N PRO A 83 -11.85 -4.06 14.55
CA PRO A 83 -11.68 -5.22 15.41
C PRO A 83 -12.96 -6.04 15.58
N ASP A 84 -14.13 -5.41 15.61
CA ASP A 84 -15.42 -6.12 15.78
C ASP A 84 -15.74 -6.96 14.55
N ARG A 85 -15.52 -6.42 13.35
CA ARG A 85 -15.64 -7.19 12.11
C ARG A 85 -14.61 -8.32 12.05
N ALA A 86 -13.39 -8.10 12.54
CA ALA A 86 -12.40 -9.15 12.65
C ALA A 86 -12.83 -10.26 13.62
N ARG A 87 -13.44 -9.92 14.77
CA ARG A 87 -13.98 -10.91 15.72
C ARG A 87 -15.15 -11.70 15.13
N GLN A 88 -16.02 -11.07 14.36
CA GLN A 88 -17.07 -11.80 13.62
C GLN A 88 -16.49 -12.85 12.65
N LEU A 89 -15.31 -12.58 12.08
CA LEU A 89 -14.64 -13.51 11.16
C LEU A 89 -13.81 -14.56 11.90
N LEU A 90 -13.07 -14.17 12.94
CA LEU A 90 -12.02 -14.97 13.56
C LEU A 90 -12.43 -15.59 14.91
N GLY A 91 -13.54 -15.16 15.48
CA GLY A 91 -13.80 -15.31 16.92
C GLY A 91 -12.84 -14.46 17.74
N ASP A 92 -12.63 -14.83 18.99
CA ASP A 92 -11.53 -14.27 19.78
C ASP A 92 -10.19 -14.63 19.12
N TYR A 93 -9.34 -13.62 18.91
CA TYR A 93 -8.07 -13.80 18.22
C TYR A 93 -6.89 -13.22 19.00
N GLU A 94 -5.74 -13.86 18.84
CA GLU A 94 -4.45 -13.43 19.39
C GLU A 94 -3.55 -12.94 18.27
N ILE A 95 -2.81 -11.86 18.51
CA ILE A 95 -1.83 -11.31 17.58
C ILE A 95 -0.43 -11.47 18.18
N ASP A 96 0.41 -12.20 17.49
CA ASP A 96 1.85 -12.32 17.75
C ASP A 96 2.65 -11.64 16.63
N VAL A 97 3.70 -10.91 16.99
CA VAL A 97 4.48 -10.12 16.03
C VAL A 97 5.96 -10.35 16.23
N THR A 98 6.64 -10.76 15.17
CA THR A 98 8.11 -10.79 15.12
C THR A 98 8.61 -9.69 14.20
N PHE A 99 9.46 -8.80 14.73
CA PHE A 99 10.07 -7.72 13.95
C PHE A 99 11.45 -8.11 13.44
N TYR A 100 11.77 -7.62 12.24
CA TYR A 100 13.04 -7.83 11.56
C TYR A 100 13.61 -6.47 11.15
N ASN A 101 14.89 -6.24 11.43
CA ASN A 101 15.60 -5.07 10.91
C ASN A 101 15.90 -5.22 9.40
N LYS A 102 16.48 -4.19 8.78
CA LYS A 102 16.86 -4.18 7.36
C LYS A 102 17.73 -5.39 6.95
N ASP A 103 18.51 -5.94 7.88
CA ASP A 103 19.47 -7.04 7.67
C ASP A 103 18.85 -8.43 7.99
N TYR A 104 17.52 -8.50 8.10
CA TYR A 104 16.77 -9.74 8.35
C TYR A 104 17.06 -10.39 9.72
N GLN A 105 17.52 -9.61 10.69
CA GLN A 105 17.73 -10.06 12.07
C GLN A 105 16.48 -9.76 12.90
N VAL A 106 16.10 -10.69 13.77
CA VAL A 106 15.00 -10.49 14.72
C VAL A 106 15.44 -9.41 15.72
N VAL A 107 14.54 -8.47 16.00
CA VAL A 107 14.80 -7.35 16.91
C VAL A 107 13.58 -7.09 17.78
N ASP A 108 13.81 -6.79 19.06
CA ASP A 108 12.74 -6.44 20.00
C ASP A 108 12.49 -4.92 20.08
N GLU A 109 13.47 -4.13 19.62
CA GLU A 109 13.46 -2.67 19.70
C GLU A 109 13.85 -2.04 18.35
N PRO A 110 13.20 -0.93 17.94
CA PRO A 110 13.49 -0.26 16.68
C PRO A 110 14.67 0.70 16.84
N THR A 111 15.89 0.23 17.09
CA THR A 111 17.01 1.12 17.45
C THR A 111 17.51 1.98 16.29
N THR A 112 17.58 1.45 15.07
CA THR A 112 18.12 2.15 13.90
C THR A 112 17.03 2.78 13.02
N PRO A 113 17.22 3.98 12.46
CA PRO A 113 16.35 4.50 11.41
C PRO A 113 16.34 3.57 10.18
N GLY A 114 15.24 3.60 9.41
CA GLY A 114 15.08 2.82 8.19
C GLY A 114 13.99 1.75 8.26
N ARG A 115 14.14 0.74 7.41
CA ARG A 115 13.19 -0.36 7.22
C ARG A 115 13.12 -1.29 8.43
N TYR A 116 11.88 -1.66 8.77
CA TYR A 116 11.56 -2.84 9.56
C TYR A 116 10.49 -3.68 8.86
N GLY A 117 10.60 -4.99 8.96
CA GLY A 117 9.52 -5.90 8.57
C GLY A 117 8.88 -6.54 9.78
N ALA A 118 7.55 -6.55 9.83
CA ALA A 118 6.78 -7.27 10.83
C ALA A 118 6.14 -8.52 10.20
N VAL A 119 6.45 -9.68 10.76
CA VAL A 119 5.72 -10.93 10.49
C VAL A 119 4.68 -11.06 11.59
N VAL A 120 3.42 -10.88 11.21
CA VAL A 120 2.27 -10.88 12.11
C VAL A 120 1.57 -12.22 11.99
N LYS A 121 1.49 -12.97 13.08
CA LYS A 121 0.70 -14.19 13.20
C LYS A 121 -0.59 -13.89 13.95
N ILE A 122 -1.71 -14.17 13.32
CA ILE A 122 -3.05 -13.95 13.87
C ILE A 122 -3.67 -15.32 14.10
N LYS A 123 -3.80 -15.71 15.36
CA LYS A 123 -4.40 -16.98 15.77
C LYS A 123 -5.88 -16.77 16.04
N ALA A 124 -6.74 -17.39 15.24
CA ALA A 124 -8.18 -17.37 15.41
C ALA A 124 -8.64 -18.33 16.51
N GLN A 125 -9.90 -18.18 16.94
CA GLN A 125 -10.51 -19.02 17.98
C GLN A 125 -10.57 -20.49 17.58
N ASP A 126 -10.69 -20.79 16.28
CA ASP A 126 -10.66 -22.14 15.73
C ASP A 126 -9.24 -22.76 15.66
N GLY A 127 -8.24 -22.06 16.22
CA GLY A 127 -6.83 -22.48 16.28
C GLY A 127 -6.03 -22.20 15.01
N ARG A 128 -6.64 -21.69 13.94
CA ARG A 128 -5.92 -21.41 12.69
C ARG A 128 -5.05 -20.16 12.80
N VAL A 129 -3.91 -20.21 12.15
CA VAL A 129 -2.94 -19.12 12.14
C VAL A 129 -2.86 -18.49 10.76
N TYR A 130 -3.19 -17.21 10.69
CA TYR A 130 -3.05 -16.39 9.49
C TYR A 130 -1.80 -15.53 9.60
N THR A 131 -0.99 -15.49 8.54
CA THR A 131 0.22 -14.64 8.51
C THR A 131 -0.02 -13.39 7.67
N ARG A 132 0.40 -12.24 8.17
CA ARG A 132 0.48 -10.96 7.43
C ARG A 132 1.91 -10.44 7.49
N PHE A 133 2.35 -9.87 6.38
CA PHE A 133 3.66 -9.22 6.26
C PHE A 133 3.42 -7.72 6.14
N ARG A 134 4.10 -6.93 6.98
CA ARG A 134 3.93 -5.47 7.02
C ARG A 134 5.28 -4.79 7.11
N THR A 135 5.52 -3.85 6.21
CA THR A 135 6.69 -2.98 6.23
C THR A 135 6.40 -1.76 7.06
N LEU A 136 7.35 -1.39 7.92
CA LEU A 136 7.35 -0.20 8.75
C LEU A 136 8.61 0.63 8.44
N TYR A 137 8.52 1.93 8.70
CA TYR A 137 9.65 2.84 8.54
C TYR A 137 9.89 3.67 9.80
N LYS A 138 11.09 3.55 10.38
CA LYS A 138 11.55 4.46 11.43
C LYS A 138 12.26 5.66 10.80
N THR A 139 11.68 6.83 10.99
CA THR A 139 12.31 8.10 10.64
C THR A 139 13.46 8.43 11.60
N PRO A 140 14.52 9.11 11.14
CA PRO A 140 15.69 9.42 11.98
C PRO A 140 15.40 10.49 13.05
N LYS A 141 14.38 11.33 12.82
CA LYS A 141 13.96 12.39 13.73
C LYS A 141 12.45 12.42 13.79
N ARG A 142 11.92 12.88 14.94
CA ARG A 142 10.48 13.12 15.09
C ARG A 142 9.99 14.09 14.02
N GLN A 143 9.05 13.63 13.22
CA GLN A 143 8.42 14.45 12.20
C GLN A 143 7.34 15.33 12.84
N GLN A 144 7.49 16.64 12.72
CA GLN A 144 6.38 17.57 12.90
C GLN A 144 5.89 17.93 11.51
N LEU A 145 4.75 17.38 11.09
CA LEU A 145 4.16 17.70 9.78
C LEU A 145 3.21 18.89 9.85
N TRP A 146 2.84 19.30 11.07
CA TRP A 146 2.06 20.51 11.28
C TRP A 146 2.87 21.72 10.82
N GLY A 147 2.38 22.41 9.78
CA GLY A 147 3.02 23.59 9.21
C GLY A 147 4.15 23.31 8.21
N VAL A 148 4.46 22.05 7.89
CA VAL A 148 5.40 21.73 6.82
C VAL A 148 4.71 21.91 5.48
N GLN A 149 5.15 22.90 4.71
CA GLN A 149 4.73 23.04 3.32
C GLN A 149 5.45 22.00 2.47
N ILE A 150 4.69 21.03 1.97
CA ILE A 150 5.18 20.18 0.88
C ILE A 150 5.24 21.06 -0.36
N GLN A 151 6.46 21.32 -0.83
CA GLN A 151 6.69 22.01 -2.09
C GLN A 151 6.93 20.96 -3.17
N GLY A 152 6.22 21.10 -4.28
CA GLY A 152 6.32 20.21 -5.42
C GLY A 152 5.54 20.75 -6.60
N GLU A 153 5.96 20.35 -7.78
CA GLU A 153 5.22 20.53 -9.01
C GLU A 153 4.69 19.15 -9.39
N LEU A 154 3.37 19.01 -9.37
CA LEU A 154 2.70 17.80 -9.81
C LEU A 154 2.08 18.15 -11.16
N GLU A 155 2.47 17.43 -12.20
CA GLU A 155 1.83 17.54 -13.51
C GLU A 155 0.62 16.61 -13.51
N LEU A 156 -0.58 17.16 -13.74
CA LEU A 156 -1.76 16.35 -13.98
C LEU A 156 -1.88 16.01 -15.47
N PRO A 157 -2.23 14.76 -15.82
CA PRO A 157 -2.57 14.41 -17.19
C PRO A 157 -3.70 15.30 -17.73
N ALA A 158 -3.55 15.79 -18.97
CA ALA A 158 -4.56 16.62 -19.65
C ALA A 158 -5.95 15.95 -19.71
N GLY A 159 -6.00 14.61 -19.66
CA GLY A 159 -7.24 13.83 -19.67
C GLY A 159 -8.20 14.08 -18.51
N TYR A 160 -7.78 14.79 -17.45
CA TYR A 160 -8.68 15.21 -16.38
C TYR A 160 -9.51 16.46 -16.72
N GLY A 161 -9.31 17.06 -17.89
CA GLY A 161 -10.13 18.18 -18.39
C GLY A 161 -9.93 19.49 -17.65
N MET A 162 -8.87 19.62 -16.84
CA MET A 162 -8.51 20.87 -16.19
C MET A 162 -7.52 21.65 -17.04
N ASP A 163 -7.76 22.94 -17.16
CA ASP A 163 -6.83 23.88 -17.79
C ASP A 163 -5.54 24.01 -16.96
N GLU A 164 -4.40 24.06 -17.65
CA GLU A 164 -3.05 24.08 -17.03
C GLU A 164 -2.84 25.34 -16.18
N GLN A 165 -3.34 26.49 -16.63
CA GLN A 165 -3.23 27.74 -15.88
C GLN A 165 -4.06 27.68 -14.58
N THR A 166 -5.25 27.07 -14.64
CA THR A 166 -6.08 26.82 -13.46
C THR A 166 -5.34 25.95 -12.45
N TRP A 167 -4.68 24.89 -12.91
CA TRP A 167 -3.86 24.03 -12.07
C TRP A 167 -2.71 24.79 -11.40
N HIS A 168 -1.95 25.55 -12.19
CA HIS A 168 -0.85 26.37 -11.67
C HIS A 168 -1.34 27.35 -10.60
N ASN A 169 -2.49 28.00 -10.82
CA ASN A 169 -3.10 28.94 -9.87
C ASN A 169 -3.60 28.25 -8.59
N GLN A 170 -3.95 26.95 -8.65
CA GLN A 170 -4.43 26.16 -7.51
C GLN A 170 -3.33 25.33 -6.82
N ARG A 171 -2.05 25.50 -7.20
CA ARG A 171 -0.91 24.76 -6.65
C ARG A 171 -0.88 24.71 -5.12
N LYS A 172 -1.23 25.82 -4.46
CA LYS A 172 -1.27 25.86 -2.99
C LYS A 172 -2.31 24.88 -2.41
N SER A 173 -3.54 24.92 -2.93
CA SER A 173 -4.64 24.06 -2.50
C SER A 173 -4.30 22.58 -2.70
N VAL A 174 -3.66 22.26 -3.83
CA VAL A 174 -3.16 20.92 -4.15
C VAL A 174 -2.11 20.47 -3.13
N ASN A 175 -1.11 21.32 -2.86
CA ASN A 175 -0.04 21.00 -1.92
C ASN A 175 -0.58 20.84 -0.49
N ASP A 176 -1.56 21.64 -0.08
CA ASP A 176 -2.24 21.50 1.22
C ASP A 176 -2.99 20.15 1.32
N TYR A 177 -3.65 19.72 0.22
CA TYR A 177 -4.31 18.42 0.14
C TYR A 177 -3.29 17.27 0.25
N ILE A 178 -2.18 17.35 -0.50
CA ILE A 178 -1.11 16.33 -0.48
C ILE A 178 -0.48 16.25 0.92
N ALA A 179 -0.17 17.39 1.56
CA ALA A 179 0.34 17.42 2.92
C ALA A 179 -0.61 16.73 3.92
N SER A 180 -1.91 16.97 3.76
CA SER A 180 -2.94 16.30 4.56
C SER A 180 -3.00 14.80 4.28
N ALA A 181 -2.85 14.37 3.02
CA ALA A 181 -2.80 12.97 2.63
C ALA A 181 -1.59 12.26 3.24
N VAL A 182 -0.39 12.85 3.10
CA VAL A 182 0.85 12.34 3.74
C VAL A 182 0.69 12.21 5.25
N GLY A 183 0.09 13.20 5.90
CA GLY A 183 -0.19 13.14 7.35
C GLY A 183 -1.12 11.99 7.76
N ARG A 184 -2.10 11.64 6.92
CA ARG A 184 -2.96 10.45 7.13
C ARG A 184 -2.20 9.16 6.89
N ASP A 185 -1.42 9.11 5.81
CA ASP A 185 -0.73 7.90 5.36
C ASP A 185 0.40 7.48 6.29
N ILE A 186 1.09 8.43 6.91
CA ILE A 186 2.08 8.13 7.97
C ILE A 186 1.47 7.29 9.10
N LYS A 187 0.20 7.53 9.42
CA LYS A 187 -0.48 6.86 10.53
C LYS A 187 -1.00 5.47 10.17
N ARG A 188 -1.31 5.19 8.90
CA ARG A 188 -2.11 4.01 8.53
C ARG A 188 -1.60 3.26 7.30
N SER A 189 -0.92 3.94 6.38
CA SER A 189 -0.56 3.39 5.09
C SER A 189 0.70 2.53 5.19
N HIS A 190 0.53 1.23 4.94
CA HIS A 190 1.63 0.31 4.69
C HIS A 190 2.42 0.72 3.44
N ASP A 191 1.71 1.15 2.38
CA ASP A 191 2.32 1.51 1.11
C ASP A 191 3.20 2.76 1.22
N PHE A 192 2.83 3.70 2.10
CA PHE A 192 3.67 4.86 2.37
C PHE A 192 4.96 4.49 3.12
N ALA A 193 4.90 3.51 4.04
CA ALA A 193 6.12 2.96 4.65
C ALA A 193 6.98 2.24 3.61
N VAL A 194 6.37 1.48 2.68
CA VAL A 194 7.07 0.85 1.54
C VAL A 194 7.77 1.90 0.68
N LEU A 195 7.08 2.99 0.33
CA LEU A 195 7.66 4.10 -0.42
C LEU A 195 8.90 4.67 0.27
N LEU A 196 8.79 5.04 1.55
CA LEU A 196 9.90 5.64 2.30
C LEU A 196 11.08 4.69 2.50
N THR A 197 10.82 3.40 2.74
CA THR A 197 11.90 2.39 2.82
C THR A 197 12.64 2.27 1.50
N GLY A 198 11.91 2.19 0.38
CA GLY A 198 12.52 2.14 -0.95
C GLY A 198 13.34 3.38 -1.26
N MET A 199 12.82 4.57 -0.97
CA MET A 199 13.55 5.84 -1.14
C MET A 199 14.81 5.90 -0.27
N ASN A 200 14.75 5.41 0.97
CA ASN A 200 15.92 5.36 1.86
C ASN A 200 17.01 4.38 1.39
N GLU A 201 16.64 3.40 0.57
CA GLU A 201 17.55 2.38 0.03
C GLU A 201 18.03 2.68 -1.39
N ILE A 202 17.53 3.74 -2.03
CA ILE A 202 18.00 4.22 -3.33
C ILE A 202 19.22 5.13 -3.10
N SER A 203 20.26 4.91 -3.90
CA SER A 203 21.45 5.76 -3.86
C SER A 203 21.10 7.15 -4.41
N PRO A 204 21.50 8.26 -3.76
CA PRO A 204 21.26 9.61 -4.26
C PRO A 204 21.88 9.88 -5.64
N GLN A 205 22.93 9.14 -6.02
CA GLN A 205 23.63 9.28 -7.30
C GLN A 205 23.03 8.40 -8.40
N GLN A 206 22.00 7.61 -8.09
CA GLN A 206 21.31 6.80 -9.08
C GLN A 206 20.45 7.71 -9.96
N GLY A 207 20.59 7.57 -11.29
CA GLY A 207 19.72 8.26 -12.25
C GLY A 207 18.24 7.84 -12.13
N PRO A 208 17.40 8.21 -13.10
CA PRO A 208 15.97 7.88 -13.10
C PRO A 208 15.74 6.39 -12.80
N VAL A 209 14.85 6.13 -11.83
CA VAL A 209 14.59 4.79 -11.31
C VAL A 209 13.54 4.13 -12.19
N SER A 210 13.88 2.98 -12.81
CA SER A 210 12.91 2.20 -13.58
C SER A 210 11.86 1.57 -12.66
N GLN A 211 10.73 1.10 -13.22
CA GLN A 211 9.72 0.36 -12.44
C GLN A 211 10.31 -0.87 -11.71
N LEU A 212 11.31 -1.51 -12.31
CA LEU A 212 12.02 -2.66 -11.74
C LEU A 212 12.93 -2.28 -10.55
N GLN A 213 13.20 -0.99 -10.37
CA GLN A 213 13.99 -0.44 -9.26
C GLN A 213 13.13 0.37 -8.29
N SER A 214 11.81 0.43 -8.51
CA SER A 214 10.87 1.16 -7.66
C SER A 214 10.87 0.68 -6.21
N ALA A 215 10.38 1.52 -5.31
CA ALA A 215 10.27 1.21 -3.88
C ALA A 215 9.49 -0.09 -3.62
N VAL A 216 8.40 -0.32 -4.36
CA VAL A 216 7.59 -1.53 -4.27
C VAL A 216 8.39 -2.76 -4.71
N THR A 217 9.16 -2.67 -5.78
CA THR A 217 9.99 -3.79 -6.24
C THR A 217 11.10 -4.12 -5.23
N LYS A 218 11.76 -3.11 -4.65
CA LYS A 218 12.75 -3.31 -3.58
C LYS A 218 12.13 -3.97 -2.34
N ASP A 219 10.95 -3.52 -1.94
CA ASP A 219 10.22 -4.11 -0.81
C ASP A 219 9.85 -5.58 -1.05
N ARG A 220 9.34 -5.91 -2.24
CA ARG A 220 9.06 -7.30 -2.63
C ARG A 220 10.32 -8.16 -2.62
N GLN A 221 11.45 -7.66 -3.12
CA GLN A 221 12.73 -8.38 -3.09
C GLN A 221 13.21 -8.62 -1.65
N TRP A 222 13.06 -7.61 -0.78
CA TRP A 222 13.38 -7.74 0.63
C TRP A 222 12.52 -8.82 1.30
N TRP A 223 11.19 -8.77 1.13
CA TRP A 223 10.28 -9.78 1.67
C TRP A 223 10.53 -11.18 1.13
N LEU A 224 10.83 -11.31 -0.17
CA LEU A 224 11.16 -12.61 -0.76
C LEU A 224 12.39 -13.21 -0.08
N THR A 225 13.43 -12.40 0.16
CA THR A 225 14.66 -12.83 0.83
C THR A 225 14.36 -13.30 2.25
N LEU A 226 13.58 -12.53 3.02
CA LEU A 226 13.17 -12.93 4.37
C LEU A 226 12.35 -14.23 4.35
N LYS A 227 11.34 -14.34 3.48
CA LYS A 227 10.50 -15.54 3.37
C LYS A 227 11.31 -16.79 3.01
N ARG A 228 12.33 -16.67 2.15
CA ARG A 228 13.26 -17.77 1.86
C ARG A 228 14.03 -18.21 3.10
N LYS A 229 14.50 -17.26 3.91
CA LYS A 229 15.17 -17.54 5.20
C LYS A 229 14.23 -18.25 6.17
N LEU A 230 12.99 -17.78 6.31
CA LEU A 230 12.00 -18.34 7.24
C LEU A 230 11.52 -19.75 6.84
N ASN A 231 11.42 -20.02 5.54
CA ASN A 231 10.90 -21.30 5.04
C ASN A 231 12.01 -22.35 4.82
N GLY A 232 13.24 -22.14 5.33
CA GLY A 232 14.37 -23.05 5.10
C GLY A 232 14.82 -23.15 3.64
N ASN A 233 14.36 -22.25 2.77
CA ASN A 233 14.58 -22.28 1.33
C ASN A 233 15.79 -21.45 0.88
N LYS A 234 16.61 -20.98 1.82
CA LYS A 234 17.77 -20.13 1.54
C LYS A 234 18.80 -20.84 0.66
N GLU A 235 19.04 -22.13 0.91
CA GLU A 235 20.00 -22.94 0.16
C GLU A 235 19.47 -23.29 -1.23
N ARG A 236 18.20 -23.73 -1.30
CA ARG A 236 17.51 -24.05 -2.56
C ARG A 236 17.48 -22.87 -3.53
N PHE A 237 17.36 -21.64 -3.02
CA PHE A 237 17.33 -20.43 -3.83
C PHE A 237 18.39 -19.42 -3.38
N SER A 238 19.64 -19.87 -3.34
CA SER A 238 20.81 -19.08 -2.92
C SER A 238 21.10 -17.89 -3.83
N ARG A 239 20.78 -17.99 -5.13
CA ARG A 239 20.95 -16.89 -6.08
C ARG A 239 19.95 -15.76 -5.77
N LYS A 240 20.49 -14.56 -5.55
CA LYS A 240 19.71 -13.33 -5.43
C LYS A 240 18.98 -13.08 -6.75
N ILE A 241 17.67 -12.85 -6.68
CA ILE A 241 16.93 -12.35 -7.84
C ILE A 241 17.34 -10.89 -8.02
N VAL A 242 18.06 -10.61 -9.10
CA VAL A 242 18.42 -9.26 -9.49
C VAL A 242 17.41 -8.81 -10.53
N ALA A 243 16.85 -7.62 -10.34
CA ALA A 243 16.01 -7.00 -11.35
C ALA A 243 16.81 -6.85 -12.65
N PRO A 244 16.21 -7.14 -13.83
CA PRO A 244 16.82 -6.81 -15.10
C PRO A 244 17.24 -5.34 -15.11
N VAL A 245 18.46 -5.08 -15.59
CA VAL A 245 18.97 -3.72 -15.82
C VAL A 245 18.78 -3.43 -17.29
N ALA A 246 18.30 -2.23 -17.62
CA ALA A 246 18.29 -1.78 -19.00
C ALA A 246 19.75 -1.71 -19.49
N VAL A 247 20.05 -2.40 -20.58
CA VAL A 247 21.36 -2.34 -21.23
C VAL A 247 21.13 -1.66 -22.57
N ASP A 248 21.74 -0.49 -22.74
CA ASP A 248 21.71 0.20 -24.04
C ASP A 248 22.49 -0.61 -25.08
N GLY A 249 21.95 -0.69 -26.29
CA GLY A 249 22.67 -1.26 -27.43
C GLY A 249 22.80 -2.78 -27.44
N LEU A 250 21.95 -3.53 -26.73
CA LEU A 250 21.80 -4.95 -27.06
C LEU A 250 21.30 -5.05 -28.50
N ASP A 251 22.08 -5.73 -29.35
CA ASP A 251 21.71 -6.15 -30.71
C ASP A 251 20.60 -7.21 -30.62
N THR A 252 19.46 -6.76 -30.10
CA THR A 252 18.32 -7.59 -29.79
C THR A 252 17.61 -7.80 -31.11
N PRO A 253 17.34 -9.04 -31.54
CA PRO A 253 16.58 -9.30 -32.74
C PRO A 253 15.27 -8.51 -32.68
N VAL A 254 15.15 -7.49 -33.52
CA VAL A 254 13.93 -6.70 -33.60
C VAL A 254 12.91 -7.56 -34.34
N LEU A 255 11.76 -7.80 -33.71
CA LEU A 255 10.61 -8.41 -34.37
C LEU A 255 10.23 -7.52 -35.56
N ARG A 256 10.37 -8.06 -36.76
CA ARG A 256 9.99 -7.41 -38.01
C ARG A 256 8.86 -8.21 -38.63
N ASN A 257 7.95 -7.50 -39.29
CA ASN A 257 7.00 -8.17 -40.18
C ASN A 257 7.78 -8.88 -41.28
N GLY A 258 7.43 -10.13 -41.55
CA GLY A 258 8.08 -10.96 -42.54
C GLY A 258 7.19 -12.10 -42.98
N THR A 259 7.51 -12.66 -44.13
CA THR A 259 6.87 -13.83 -44.72
C THR A 259 7.34 -15.12 -44.02
N GLU A 260 6.57 -16.20 -44.18
CA GLU A 260 6.94 -17.52 -43.66
C GLU A 260 8.33 -17.96 -44.14
N LYS A 261 8.67 -17.63 -45.40
CA LYS A 261 9.98 -17.93 -45.99
C LYS A 261 11.11 -17.17 -45.29
N GLU A 262 10.92 -15.89 -45.00
CA GLU A 262 11.91 -15.06 -44.31
C GLU A 262 12.10 -15.50 -42.85
N ALA A 263 11.05 -16.05 -42.23
CA ALA A 263 11.11 -16.68 -40.92
C ALA A 263 11.67 -18.11 -40.92
N GLY A 264 12.05 -18.65 -42.09
CA GLY A 264 12.53 -20.03 -42.23
C GLY A 264 11.44 -21.10 -41.99
N MET A 265 10.17 -20.71 -42.05
CA MET A 265 9.02 -21.61 -41.90
C MET A 265 8.59 -22.21 -43.23
N LYS A 266 7.94 -23.38 -43.17
CA LYS A 266 7.32 -23.98 -44.34
C LYS A 266 6.09 -23.15 -44.75
N PRO A 267 5.77 -23.03 -46.05
CA PRO A 267 4.54 -22.38 -46.50
C PRO A 267 3.29 -22.97 -45.83
N GLY A 268 2.37 -22.11 -45.40
CA GLY A 268 1.11 -22.46 -44.71
C GLY A 268 1.25 -22.83 -43.24
N THR A 269 2.38 -22.54 -42.60
CA THR A 269 2.59 -22.79 -41.16
C THR A 269 1.78 -21.80 -40.31
N VAL A 270 1.73 -20.53 -40.68
CA VAL A 270 0.97 -19.48 -39.97
C VAL A 270 -0.52 -19.80 -39.98
N GLU A 271 -1.04 -20.22 -41.13
CA GLU A 271 -2.45 -20.60 -41.27
C GLU A 271 -2.80 -21.81 -40.39
N LYS A 272 -1.92 -22.82 -40.35
CA LYS A 272 -2.12 -23.98 -39.47
C LYS A 272 -2.12 -23.62 -38.00
N ILE A 273 -1.20 -22.74 -37.57
CA ILE A 273 -1.15 -22.24 -36.19
C ILE A 273 -2.45 -21.47 -35.88
N HIS A 274 -2.90 -20.62 -36.80
CA HIS A 274 -4.13 -19.85 -36.63
C HIS A 274 -5.35 -20.75 -36.46
N LEU A 275 -5.50 -21.77 -37.31
CA LEU A 275 -6.58 -22.75 -37.23
C LEU A 275 -6.56 -23.54 -35.92
N GLU A 276 -5.39 -23.92 -35.42
CA GLU A 276 -5.30 -24.65 -34.15
C GLU A 276 -5.64 -23.76 -32.93
N ILE A 277 -5.25 -22.48 -32.97
CA ILE A 277 -5.65 -21.49 -31.94
C ILE A 277 -7.18 -21.32 -31.94
N LEU A 278 -7.80 -21.22 -33.12
CA LEU A 278 -9.26 -21.12 -33.23
C LEU A 278 -9.96 -22.38 -32.71
N ARG A 279 -9.43 -23.56 -33.04
CA ARG A 279 -9.94 -24.84 -32.55
C ARG A 279 -9.84 -24.94 -31.03
N PHE A 280 -8.72 -24.52 -30.45
CA PHE A 280 -8.53 -24.50 -29.00
C PHE A 280 -9.52 -23.55 -28.33
N ALA A 281 -9.70 -22.33 -28.86
CA ALA A 281 -10.63 -21.34 -28.34
C ALA A 281 -12.12 -21.78 -28.44
N GLN A 282 -12.46 -22.66 -29.38
CA GLN A 282 -13.79 -23.25 -29.50
C GLN A 282 -14.02 -24.38 -28.48
N ASN A 283 -13.00 -25.20 -28.21
CA ASN A 283 -13.09 -26.29 -27.24
C ASN A 283 -13.16 -25.79 -25.79
N ASP A 284 -12.53 -24.67 -25.45
CA ASP A 284 -12.58 -24.06 -24.10
C ASP A 284 -13.94 -23.38 -23.79
N ARG A 285 -14.85 -23.29 -24.76
CA ARG A 285 -16.20 -22.70 -24.58
C ARG A 285 -17.31 -23.76 -24.41
N GLY A 286 -16.97 -25.04 -24.33
CA GLY A 286 -17.89 -26.15 -24.03
C GLY A 286 -17.72 -26.64 -22.60
#